data_AF-A0A0Q9CGX7-F1
#
_entry.id   AF-A0A0Q9CGX7-F1
#
_cell.length_a   1.000
_cell.length_b   1.000
_cell.length_c   1.000
_cell.angle_alpha   90.00
_cell.angle_beta   90.00
_cell.angle_gamma   90.00
#
_symmetry.space_group_name_H-M   'P 1'
#
loop_
_entity.id
_entity.type
_entity.pdbx_description
1 polymer ?
#
loop_
_entity_poly.entity_id
_entity_poly.type
_entity_poly.pdbx_seq_one_letter_code
_entity_poly.pdbx_strand_id
1 'polypeptide(L)'
;MKSFSFSLVRPTAAVALMGALLAGCATAPSPESGLREQVIAVTASHELITFHAGQPERILERRPVTGLPAGERLVGIDFRVARGVLYALSQAGRLYTLDIPTGALRPVGPAPAVVGLRGTAFGFDFNPVADRIRVVSNTGQNLRLHPDTGAAVDGDPAVEGVQPDPTLRYAWSDTNAGRAPDIAGAAYTYNTQDSKITTNYAIDRALGVLVMQGSREGTTPVVSPNTGQLRTVGPLGLPPLIDVAFDISDVGNVALIAVRTSADSQTRLHLVDLRTGAAKPLGKVGEGAPLLGMAIEP
;
A
#
# COMPACT_ATOMS: atom_id res chain seq x y z
N MET A 1 38.58 56.21 -64.44
CA MET A 1 38.20 55.59 -63.15
C MET A 1 36.90 56.24 -62.69
N LYS A 2 35.88 55.43 -62.42
CA LYS A 2 34.46 55.81 -62.39
C LYS A 2 34.07 56.55 -61.10
N SER A 3 33.36 57.67 -61.26
CA SER A 3 32.60 58.37 -60.21
C SER A 3 31.28 57.63 -59.96
N PHE A 4 30.89 57.45 -58.70
CA PHE A 4 29.61 56.84 -58.31
C PHE A 4 28.85 57.74 -57.32
N SER A 5 27.55 57.84 -57.59
CA SER A 5 26.52 58.68 -56.98
C SER A 5 26.29 58.51 -55.48
N PHE A 6 25.88 59.62 -54.85
CA PHE A 6 25.12 59.65 -53.61
C PHE A 6 23.66 59.22 -53.84
N SER A 7 23.10 58.41 -52.93
CA SER A 7 21.66 58.17 -52.83
C SER A 7 21.21 58.37 -51.38
N LEU A 8 20.26 59.28 -51.18
CA LEU A 8 19.55 59.48 -49.91
C LEU A 8 18.51 58.37 -49.72
N VAL A 9 18.48 57.76 -48.52
CA VAL A 9 17.38 56.90 -48.09
C VAL A 9 16.74 57.49 -46.82
N ARG A 10 15.43 57.70 -46.89
CA ARG A 10 14.54 58.18 -45.81
C ARG A 10 14.33 57.09 -44.73
N PRO A 11 14.15 57.42 -43.44
CA PRO A 11 13.74 56.45 -42.45
C PRO A 11 12.22 56.29 -42.45
N THR A 12 11.73 55.05 -42.51
CA THR A 12 10.35 54.69 -42.18
C THR A 12 10.29 54.29 -40.71
N ALA A 13 9.46 54.98 -39.93
CA ALA A 13 9.17 54.63 -38.54
C ALA A 13 8.23 53.42 -38.49
N ALA A 14 8.67 52.33 -37.86
CA ALA A 14 7.83 51.18 -37.54
C ALA A 14 7.24 51.35 -36.14
N VAL A 15 5.91 51.42 -36.05
CA VAL A 15 5.17 51.37 -34.79
C VAL A 15 5.04 49.91 -34.37
N ALA A 16 5.69 49.53 -33.27
CA ALA A 16 5.56 48.20 -32.67
C ALA A 16 4.36 48.18 -31.70
N LEU A 17 3.32 47.40 -32.04
CA LEU A 17 2.19 47.12 -31.16
C LEU A 17 2.55 45.93 -30.27
N MET A 18 2.85 46.18 -28.99
CA MET A 18 3.15 45.14 -28.02
C MET A 18 1.83 44.56 -27.46
N GLY A 19 1.40 43.42 -27.99
CA GLY A 19 0.28 42.65 -27.43
C GLY A 19 0.74 41.82 -26.24
N ALA A 20 0.26 42.13 -25.04
CA ALA A 20 0.50 41.32 -23.85
C ALA A 20 -0.39 40.06 -23.89
N LEU A 21 0.24 38.89 -24.12
CA LEU A 21 -0.40 37.58 -23.99
C LEU A 21 -0.40 37.17 -22.51
N LEU A 22 -1.57 37.19 -21.88
CA LEU A 22 -1.82 36.53 -20.60
C LEU A 22 -1.78 35.01 -20.83
N ALA A 23 -0.62 34.39 -20.58
CA ALA A 23 -0.50 32.94 -20.53
C ALA A 23 -1.16 32.44 -19.23
N GLY A 24 -2.43 32.06 -19.31
CA GLY A 24 -3.07 31.30 -18.25
C GLY A 24 -2.37 29.95 -18.11
N CYS A 25 -1.75 29.69 -16.96
CA CYS A 25 -1.23 28.38 -16.61
C CYS A 25 -2.39 27.38 -16.43
N ALA A 26 -2.89 26.83 -17.53
CA ALA A 26 -3.68 25.61 -17.48
C ALA A 26 -2.72 24.45 -17.16
N THR A 27 -2.72 23.97 -15.92
CA THR A 27 -2.10 22.69 -15.57
C THR A 27 -2.75 21.62 -16.44
N ALA A 28 -1.96 20.99 -17.31
CA ALA A 28 -2.43 19.86 -18.11
C ALA A 28 -2.93 18.75 -17.17
N PRO A 29 -4.08 18.12 -17.46
CA PRO A 29 -4.54 16.98 -16.67
C PRO A 29 -3.47 15.88 -16.71
N SER A 30 -3.14 15.34 -15.54
CA SER A 30 -2.27 14.18 -15.41
C SER A 30 -2.81 13.04 -16.30
N PRO A 31 -1.95 12.31 -17.05
CA PRO A 31 -2.41 11.23 -17.91
C PRO A 31 -3.18 10.20 -17.09
N GLU A 32 -4.45 10.03 -17.40
CA GLU A 32 -5.33 9.06 -16.77
C GLU A 32 -4.72 7.66 -16.95
N SER A 33 -4.35 7.02 -15.85
CA SER A 33 -3.91 5.63 -15.92
C SER A 33 -5.15 4.79 -16.21
N GLY A 34 -5.06 3.84 -17.15
CA GLY A 34 -6.19 2.96 -17.51
C GLY A 34 -6.64 2.01 -16.40
N LEU A 35 -6.06 2.13 -15.20
CA LEU A 35 -6.41 1.40 -13.99
C LEU A 35 -7.81 1.80 -13.50
N ARG A 36 -8.59 0.81 -13.10
CA ARG A 36 -10.01 0.95 -12.71
C ARG A 36 -10.27 0.56 -11.27
N GLU A 37 -9.26 0.05 -10.58
CA GLU A 37 -9.30 -0.39 -9.19
C GLU A 37 -9.87 0.74 -8.33
N GLN A 38 -10.99 0.45 -7.65
CA GLN A 38 -11.50 1.32 -6.61
C GLN A 38 -10.73 0.99 -5.33
N VAL A 39 -10.17 2.03 -4.71
CA VAL A 39 -9.35 1.91 -3.52
C VAL A 39 -10.06 2.57 -2.36
N ILE A 40 -10.17 1.84 -1.26
CA ILE A 40 -10.64 2.30 0.03
C ILE A 40 -9.41 2.54 0.91
N ALA A 41 -9.31 3.69 1.56
CA ALA A 41 -8.21 3.99 2.47
C ALA A 41 -8.69 4.66 3.75
N VAL A 42 -7.96 4.46 4.83
CA VAL A 42 -8.16 5.17 6.10
C VAL A 42 -7.02 6.16 6.29
N THR A 43 -7.33 7.44 6.46
CA THR A 43 -6.34 8.48 6.76
C THR A 43 -5.92 8.46 8.23
N ALA A 44 -4.80 9.11 8.55
CA ALA A 44 -4.37 9.31 9.94
C ALA A 44 -5.34 10.19 10.77
N SER A 45 -6.23 10.95 10.13
CA SER A 45 -7.34 11.66 10.77
C SER A 45 -8.58 10.78 11.04
N HIS A 46 -8.48 9.47 10.80
CA HIS A 46 -9.59 8.52 10.88
C HIS A 46 -10.75 8.87 9.94
N GLU A 47 -10.44 9.23 8.71
CA GLU A 47 -11.42 9.36 7.64
C GLU A 47 -11.29 8.19 6.66
N LEU A 48 -12.41 7.59 6.31
CA LEU A 48 -12.53 6.64 5.21
C LEU A 48 -12.67 7.43 3.92
N ILE A 49 -11.76 7.18 2.98
CA ILE A 49 -11.78 7.78 1.64
C ILE A 49 -11.86 6.70 0.57
N THR A 50 -12.57 7.01 -0.51
CA THR A 50 -12.68 6.16 -1.71
C THR A 50 -12.18 6.93 -2.92
N PHE A 51 -11.36 6.30 -3.76
CA PHE A 51 -10.86 6.88 -5.00
C PHE A 51 -10.56 5.80 -6.05
N HIS A 52 -10.36 6.18 -7.31
CA HIS A 52 -9.88 5.27 -8.34
C HIS A 52 -8.35 5.35 -8.45
N ALA A 53 -7.69 4.20 -8.63
CA ALA A 53 -6.24 4.14 -8.79
C ALA A 53 -5.73 4.92 -10.02
N GLY A 54 -6.55 5.06 -11.07
CA GLY A 54 -6.26 5.88 -12.25
C GLY A 54 -6.32 7.40 -12.03
N GLN A 55 -6.99 7.85 -10.97
CA GLN A 55 -7.14 9.27 -10.60
C GLN A 55 -7.06 9.44 -9.06
N PRO A 56 -5.92 9.12 -8.42
CA PRO A 56 -5.85 9.02 -6.96
C PRO A 56 -6.06 10.37 -6.24
N GLU A 57 -5.90 11.48 -6.95
CA GLU A 57 -6.13 12.83 -6.43
C GLU A 57 -7.62 13.18 -6.30
N ARG A 58 -8.50 12.48 -7.03
CA ARG A 58 -9.95 12.70 -7.03
C ARG A 58 -10.63 11.75 -6.04
N ILE A 59 -10.92 12.27 -4.85
CA ILE A 59 -11.68 11.55 -3.82
C ILE A 59 -13.17 11.52 -4.22
N LEU A 60 -13.73 10.31 -4.29
CA LEU A 60 -15.13 10.04 -4.63
C LEU A 60 -16.04 10.14 -3.39
N GLU A 61 -15.60 9.54 -2.29
CA GLU A 61 -16.31 9.55 -1.02
C GLU A 61 -15.35 9.84 0.13
N ARG A 62 -15.86 10.52 1.16
CA ARG A 62 -15.14 10.82 2.41
C ARG A 62 -16.12 10.75 3.57
N ARG A 63 -15.81 9.96 4.59
CA ARG A 63 -16.63 9.82 5.81
C ARG A 63 -15.74 9.63 7.04
N PRO A 64 -16.15 10.09 8.23
CA PRO A 64 -15.43 9.78 9.46
C PRO A 64 -15.56 8.28 9.80
N VAL A 65 -14.49 7.67 10.29
CA VAL A 65 -14.52 6.35 10.91
C VAL A 65 -15.09 6.51 12.33
N THR A 66 -16.10 5.71 12.66
CA THR A 66 -16.80 5.77 13.96
C THR A 66 -16.77 4.41 14.66
N GLY A 67 -16.99 4.41 15.98
CA GLY A 67 -16.99 3.17 16.79
C GLY A 67 -15.61 2.73 17.29
N LEU A 68 -14.54 3.44 16.96
CA LEU A 68 -13.21 3.23 17.54
C LEU A 68 -13.16 3.82 18.96
N PRO A 69 -12.66 3.09 19.98
CA PRO A 69 -12.46 3.64 21.32
C PRO A 69 -11.55 4.87 21.31
N ALA A 70 -11.83 5.82 22.20
CA ALA A 70 -11.03 7.03 22.33
C ALA A 70 -9.57 6.70 22.68
N GLY A 71 -8.62 7.30 21.96
CA GLY A 71 -7.18 7.05 22.14
C GLY A 71 -6.63 5.82 21.42
N GLU A 72 -7.48 5.03 20.74
CA GLU A 72 -7.03 4.00 19.81
C GLU A 72 -6.82 4.57 18.39
N ARG A 73 -6.04 3.85 17.59
CA ARG A 73 -5.88 4.08 16.16
C ARG A 73 -5.94 2.76 15.40
N LEU A 74 -6.32 2.82 14.13
CA LEU A 74 -6.22 1.70 13.21
C LEU A 74 -4.77 1.52 12.71
N VAL A 75 -4.39 0.28 12.41
CA VAL A 75 -3.04 -0.07 11.91
C VAL A 75 -3.06 -0.80 10.57
N GLY A 76 -4.24 -1.12 10.06
CA GLY A 76 -4.41 -1.77 8.76
C GLY A 76 -5.88 -2.03 8.46
N ILE A 77 -6.19 -2.12 7.17
CA ILE A 77 -7.49 -2.54 6.64
C ILE A 77 -7.25 -3.48 5.47
N ASP A 78 -8.17 -4.41 5.24
CA ASP A 78 -8.17 -5.26 4.04
C ASP A 78 -9.53 -5.98 3.89
N PHE A 79 -9.86 -6.37 2.65
CA PHE A 79 -11.06 -7.13 2.34
C PHE A 79 -10.88 -8.63 2.54
N ARG A 80 -11.86 -9.24 3.21
CA ARG A 80 -12.12 -10.67 3.04
C ARG A 80 -12.89 -10.87 1.74
N VAL A 81 -12.18 -10.99 0.62
CA VAL A 81 -12.73 -11.14 -0.74
C VAL A 81 -13.91 -12.11 -0.81
N ALA A 82 -13.78 -13.30 -0.20
CA ALA A 82 -14.81 -14.35 -0.20
C ALA A 82 -16.18 -13.92 0.39
N ARG A 83 -16.24 -12.79 1.12
CA ARG A 83 -17.48 -12.22 1.67
C ARG A 83 -17.74 -10.77 1.27
N GLY A 84 -16.80 -10.11 0.58
CA GLY A 84 -16.89 -8.67 0.27
C GLY A 84 -16.97 -7.79 1.51
N VAL A 85 -16.32 -8.18 2.61
CA VAL A 85 -16.36 -7.44 3.88
C VAL A 85 -15.00 -6.82 4.15
N LEU A 86 -14.96 -5.51 4.39
CA LEU A 86 -13.77 -4.79 4.82
C LEU A 86 -13.54 -4.98 6.31
N TYR A 87 -12.31 -5.34 6.68
CA TYR A 87 -11.87 -5.45 8.07
C TYR A 87 -10.88 -4.35 8.41
N ALA A 88 -10.78 -4.05 9.70
CA ALA A 88 -9.81 -3.13 10.25
C ALA A 88 -9.21 -3.70 11.54
N LEU A 89 -7.92 -3.46 11.76
CA LEU A 89 -7.22 -3.83 12.99
C LEU A 89 -6.85 -2.56 13.76
N SER A 90 -7.15 -2.52 15.06
CA SER A 90 -6.66 -1.45 15.93
C SER A 90 -5.29 -1.78 16.54
N GLN A 91 -4.58 -0.75 16.98
CA GLN A 91 -3.29 -0.91 17.67
C GLN A 91 -3.39 -1.74 18.96
N ALA A 92 -4.57 -1.83 19.56
CA ALA A 92 -4.83 -2.67 20.73
C ALA A 92 -5.02 -4.15 20.35
N GLY A 93 -4.91 -4.50 19.07
CA GLY A 93 -5.13 -5.85 18.57
C GLY A 93 -6.62 -6.21 18.45
N ARG A 94 -7.54 -5.24 18.49
CA ARG A 94 -8.97 -5.55 18.28
C ARG A 94 -9.28 -5.53 16.79
N LEU A 95 -9.86 -6.63 16.31
CA LEU A 95 -10.36 -6.76 14.95
C LEU A 95 -11.78 -6.22 14.86
N TYR A 96 -12.06 -5.50 13.77
CA TYR A 96 -13.36 -4.93 13.44
C TYR A 96 -13.72 -5.26 12.00
N THR A 97 -15.02 -5.30 11.69
CA THR A 97 -15.49 -5.01 10.34
C THR A 97 -15.72 -3.51 10.20
N LEU A 98 -15.49 -2.96 9.01
CA LEU A 98 -15.68 -1.55 8.69
C LEU A 98 -16.73 -1.41 7.59
N ASP A 99 -17.86 -0.79 7.92
CA ASP A 99 -18.94 -0.53 6.96
C ASP A 99 -18.60 0.70 6.12
N ILE A 100 -18.45 0.53 4.80
CA ILE A 100 -18.06 1.61 3.88
C ILE A 100 -19.15 2.70 3.76
N PRO A 101 -20.46 2.36 3.60
CA PRO A 101 -21.52 3.36 3.51
C PRO A 101 -21.64 4.29 4.73
N THR A 102 -21.34 3.80 5.94
CA THR A 102 -21.51 4.57 7.18
C THR A 102 -20.21 4.98 7.86
N GLY A 103 -19.09 4.34 7.53
CA GLY A 103 -17.81 4.48 8.25
C GLY A 103 -17.79 3.81 9.63
N ALA A 104 -18.78 2.96 9.96
CA ALA A 104 -18.91 2.39 11.30
C ALA A 104 -18.08 1.11 11.48
N LEU A 105 -17.27 1.08 12.54
CA LEU A 105 -16.58 -0.12 13.01
C LEU A 105 -17.48 -0.98 13.87
N ARG A 106 -17.45 -2.31 13.65
CA ARG A 106 -18.12 -3.29 14.51
C ARG A 106 -17.12 -4.34 14.99
N PRO A 107 -17.00 -4.57 16.31
CA PRO A 107 -16.00 -5.50 16.82
C PRO A 107 -16.29 -6.93 16.37
N VAL A 108 -15.23 -7.65 16.00
CA VAL A 108 -15.27 -9.08 15.70
C VAL A 108 -14.95 -9.87 16.97
N GLY A 109 -15.80 -10.83 17.31
CA GLY A 109 -15.62 -11.72 18.45
C GLY A 109 -15.58 -11.03 19.82
N PRO A 110 -15.40 -11.80 20.90
CA PRO A 110 -15.13 -11.25 22.23
C PRO A 110 -13.75 -10.52 22.26
N ALA A 111 -13.53 -9.68 23.27
CA ALA A 111 -12.37 -8.77 23.43
C ALA A 111 -10.98 -9.41 23.13
N PRO A 112 -9.97 -8.62 22.73
CA PRO A 112 -8.93 -9.09 21.80
C PRO A 112 -8.17 -10.32 22.33
N ALA A 113 -8.24 -11.41 21.57
CA ALA A 113 -7.48 -12.64 21.81
C ALA A 113 -6.13 -12.62 21.07
N VAL A 114 -5.52 -11.43 20.95
CA VAL A 114 -4.30 -11.23 20.16
C VAL A 114 -3.08 -11.21 21.08
N VAL A 115 -2.05 -11.98 20.70
CA VAL A 115 -0.69 -11.79 21.19
C VAL A 115 -0.29 -10.35 20.84
N GLY A 116 -0.12 -9.49 21.86
CA GLY A 116 -0.03 -8.04 21.68
C GLY A 116 0.83 -7.58 20.49
N LEU A 117 0.32 -6.60 19.74
CA LEU A 117 1.01 -6.04 18.58
C LEU A 117 2.28 -5.32 19.03
N ARG A 118 3.40 -5.62 18.36
CA ARG A 118 4.73 -5.08 18.65
C ARG A 118 5.22 -4.29 17.46
N GLY A 119 5.70 -3.08 17.70
CA GLY A 119 6.19 -2.18 16.66
C GLY A 119 5.26 -0.99 16.45
N THR A 120 5.56 -0.23 15.40
CA THR A 120 4.93 1.05 15.08
C THR A 120 4.34 1.10 13.68
N ALA A 121 4.73 0.16 12.81
CA ALA A 121 4.26 0.01 11.45
C ALA A 121 3.93 -1.46 11.16
N PHE A 122 2.87 -1.70 10.40
CA PHE A 122 2.27 -3.03 10.28
C PHE A 122 1.83 -3.30 8.83
N GLY A 123 1.98 -4.55 8.39
CA GLY A 123 1.23 -5.10 7.27
C GLY A 123 0.04 -5.90 7.79
N PHE A 124 -1.10 -5.79 7.13
CA PHE A 124 -2.37 -6.45 7.48
C PHE A 124 -3.06 -6.88 6.19
N ASP A 125 -3.30 -8.18 6.00
CA ASP A 125 -3.86 -8.68 4.74
C ASP A 125 -4.51 -10.06 4.87
N PHE A 126 -5.54 -10.34 4.09
CA PHE A 126 -6.20 -11.63 4.02
C PHE A 126 -5.44 -12.58 3.11
N ASN A 127 -5.10 -13.75 3.64
CA ASN A 127 -4.71 -14.88 2.82
C ASN A 127 -5.98 -15.50 2.21
N PRO A 128 -6.21 -15.42 0.89
CA PRO A 128 -7.44 -15.89 0.26
C PRO A 128 -7.58 -17.42 0.28
N VAL A 129 -6.48 -18.16 0.41
CA VAL A 129 -6.46 -19.63 0.44
C VAL A 129 -6.73 -20.16 1.85
N ALA A 130 -6.05 -19.61 2.84
CA ALA A 130 -6.14 -20.07 4.23
C ALA A 130 -7.32 -19.46 4.97
N ASP A 131 -7.93 -18.39 4.43
CA ASP A 131 -8.97 -17.60 5.07
C ASP A 131 -8.53 -17.15 6.47
N ARG A 132 -7.33 -16.57 6.52
CA ARG A 132 -6.69 -16.03 7.73
C ARG A 132 -6.09 -14.68 7.42
N ILE A 133 -6.12 -13.81 8.41
CA ILE A 133 -5.49 -12.50 8.33
C ILE A 133 -4.03 -12.65 8.72
N ARG A 134 -3.10 -12.19 7.90
CA ARG A 134 -1.70 -12.02 8.23
C ARG A 134 -1.50 -10.66 8.88
N VAL A 135 -0.77 -10.62 9.98
CA VAL A 135 -0.29 -9.37 10.59
C VAL A 135 1.22 -9.47 10.76
N VAL A 136 1.93 -8.50 10.18
CA VAL A 136 3.40 -8.40 10.26
C VAL A 136 3.80 -7.01 10.74
N SER A 137 5.00 -6.85 11.29
CA SER A 137 5.45 -5.54 11.75
C SER A 137 6.93 -5.25 11.52
N ASN A 138 7.28 -3.98 11.71
CA ASN A 138 8.65 -3.46 11.59
C ASN A 138 9.62 -4.00 12.65
N THR A 139 9.13 -4.78 13.62
CA THR A 139 9.96 -5.46 14.63
C THR A 139 10.13 -6.95 14.32
N GLY A 140 9.69 -7.39 13.14
CA GLY A 140 9.75 -8.78 12.71
C GLY A 140 8.64 -9.66 13.26
N GLN A 141 7.60 -9.08 13.88
CA GLN A 141 6.44 -9.86 14.31
C GLN A 141 5.74 -10.48 13.10
N ASN A 142 5.26 -11.72 13.26
CA ASN A 142 4.52 -12.49 12.26
C ASN A 142 3.38 -13.22 12.97
N LEU A 143 2.15 -12.87 12.63
CA LEU A 143 0.95 -13.34 13.32
C LEU A 143 -0.13 -13.69 12.30
N ARG A 144 -1.04 -14.58 12.72
CA ARG A 144 -2.25 -14.89 11.99
C ARG A 144 -3.47 -14.67 12.88
N LEU A 145 -4.54 -14.08 12.37
CA LEU A 145 -5.82 -13.93 13.07
C LEU A 145 -6.93 -14.70 12.36
N HIS A 146 -7.89 -15.19 13.14
CA HIS A 146 -9.12 -15.80 12.63
C HIS A 146 -10.18 -14.72 12.35
N PRO A 147 -10.70 -14.60 11.12
CA PRO A 147 -11.56 -13.47 10.75
C PRO A 147 -12.95 -13.50 11.39
N ASP A 148 -13.46 -14.66 11.78
CA ASP A 148 -14.79 -14.75 12.43
C ASP A 148 -14.73 -14.56 13.97
N THR A 149 -13.56 -14.69 14.59
CA THR A 149 -13.43 -14.64 16.06
C THR A 149 -12.48 -13.57 16.57
N GLY A 150 -11.63 -13.01 15.71
CA GLY A 150 -10.58 -12.06 16.08
C GLY A 150 -9.42 -12.68 16.87
N ALA A 151 -9.42 -14.00 17.09
CA ALA A 151 -8.39 -14.68 17.86
C ALA A 151 -7.09 -14.89 17.08
N ALA A 152 -5.95 -14.77 17.75
CA ALA A 152 -4.68 -15.19 17.19
C ALA A 152 -4.66 -16.70 16.95
N VAL A 153 -4.09 -17.11 15.82
CA VAL A 153 -3.87 -18.51 15.46
C VAL A 153 -2.50 -18.91 15.99
N ASP A 154 -2.47 -20.05 16.66
CA ASP A 154 -1.24 -20.60 17.23
C ASP A 154 -0.23 -20.98 16.13
N GLY A 155 0.98 -20.43 16.26
CA GLY A 155 2.11 -20.68 15.38
C GLY A 155 2.92 -21.93 15.74
N ASP A 156 2.83 -22.39 16.99
CA ASP A 156 3.56 -23.56 17.48
C ASP A 156 2.72 -24.39 18.46
N PRO A 157 1.97 -25.39 17.97
CA PRO A 157 1.10 -26.22 18.80
C PRO A 157 1.86 -27.13 19.76
N ALA A 158 3.19 -27.20 19.68
CA ALA A 158 4.01 -27.95 20.64
C ALA A 158 4.28 -27.16 21.92
N VAL A 159 4.02 -25.85 21.93
CA VAL A 159 4.20 -24.97 23.10
C VAL A 159 2.84 -24.63 23.69
N GLU A 160 2.73 -24.64 25.02
CA GLU A 160 1.47 -24.29 25.70
C GLU A 160 1.09 -22.81 25.47
N GLY A 161 -0.16 -22.57 25.08
CA GLY A 161 -0.72 -21.24 24.83
C GLY A 161 -0.48 -20.73 23.41
N VAL A 162 -1.16 -19.65 23.05
CA VAL A 162 -1.12 -19.11 21.67
C VAL A 162 0.20 -18.39 21.40
N GLN A 163 1.00 -18.92 20.47
CA GLN A 163 2.26 -18.31 20.04
C GLN A 163 2.12 -17.59 18.70
N PRO A 164 2.92 -16.53 18.45
CA PRO A 164 3.10 -16.00 17.11
C PRO A 164 3.79 -17.03 16.19
N ASP A 165 3.68 -16.82 14.89
CA ASP A 165 4.54 -17.52 13.93
C ASP A 165 6.01 -17.09 14.14
N PRO A 166 6.99 -17.91 13.73
CA PRO A 166 8.40 -17.53 13.70
C PRO A 166 8.63 -16.12 13.12
N THR A 167 9.51 -15.37 13.79
CA THR A 167 9.81 -13.97 13.43
C THR A 167 10.32 -13.86 12.00
N LEU A 168 10.00 -12.73 11.38
CA LEU A 168 10.45 -12.41 10.04
C LEU A 168 11.98 -12.34 9.98
N ARG A 169 12.56 -13.00 8.99
CA ARG A 169 13.99 -12.97 8.71
C ARG A 169 14.25 -13.22 7.24
N TYR A 170 15.27 -12.57 6.69
CA TYR A 170 15.76 -12.91 5.36
C TYR A 170 16.32 -14.33 5.35
N ALA A 171 16.01 -15.09 4.30
CA ALA A 171 16.57 -16.43 4.09
C ALA A 171 18.10 -16.34 3.99
N TRP A 172 18.82 -17.39 4.38
CA TRP A 172 20.29 -17.41 4.34
C TRP A 172 20.88 -17.21 2.95
N SER A 173 20.14 -17.60 1.91
CA SER A 173 20.53 -17.41 0.51
C SER A 173 20.11 -16.04 -0.05
N ASP A 174 19.43 -15.22 0.74
CA ASP A 174 18.95 -13.92 0.31
C ASP A 174 20.07 -12.86 0.36
N THR A 175 20.01 -11.86 -0.52
CA THR A 175 20.98 -10.77 -0.56
C THR A 175 21.00 -9.94 0.74
N ASN A 176 19.89 -9.92 1.48
CA ASN A 176 19.74 -9.22 2.75
C ASN A 176 19.84 -10.15 3.97
N ALA A 177 20.38 -11.37 3.80
CA ALA A 177 20.61 -12.30 4.90
C ALA A 177 21.34 -11.63 6.09
N GLY A 178 20.87 -11.90 7.31
CA GLY A 178 21.42 -11.34 8.54
C GLY A 178 20.98 -9.90 8.87
N ARG A 179 20.27 -9.20 7.96
CA ARG A 179 19.65 -7.92 8.27
C ARG A 179 18.33 -8.12 9.02
N ALA A 180 18.03 -7.23 9.96
CA ALA A 180 16.72 -7.17 10.61
C ALA A 180 15.69 -6.57 9.62
N PRO A 181 14.58 -7.26 9.32
CA PRO A 181 13.55 -6.73 8.43
C PRO A 181 12.78 -5.56 9.06
N ASP A 182 12.47 -4.54 8.26
CA ASP A 182 11.57 -3.44 8.61
C ASP A 182 10.31 -3.50 7.73
N ILE A 183 9.45 -4.50 8.01
CA ILE A 183 8.25 -4.75 7.21
C ILE A 183 7.07 -3.89 7.67
N ALA A 184 6.41 -3.21 6.73
CA ALA A 184 5.25 -2.35 7.04
C ALA A 184 4.10 -2.42 6.02
N GLY A 185 4.13 -3.40 5.13
CA GLY A 185 3.03 -3.70 4.22
C GLY A 185 3.09 -5.17 3.86
N ALA A 186 1.93 -5.80 3.69
CA ALA A 186 1.79 -7.18 3.24
C ALA A 186 0.59 -7.25 2.31
N ALA A 187 0.67 -8.10 1.29
CA ALA A 187 -0.43 -8.33 0.36
C ALA A 187 -0.33 -9.75 -0.24
N TYR A 188 -1.44 -10.43 -0.44
CA TYR A 188 -1.52 -11.72 -1.08
C TYR A 188 -1.97 -11.58 -2.53
N THR A 189 -1.37 -12.37 -3.42
CA THR A 189 -1.93 -12.53 -4.77
C THR A 189 -3.18 -13.41 -4.74
N TYR A 190 -4.06 -13.23 -5.71
CA TYR A 190 -5.18 -14.13 -5.95
C TYR A 190 -4.97 -14.88 -7.26
N ASN A 191 -4.96 -16.21 -7.20
CA ASN A 191 -4.77 -17.02 -8.39
C ASN A 191 -6.12 -17.43 -8.98
N THR A 192 -6.44 -16.89 -10.16
CA THR A 192 -7.70 -17.13 -10.86
C THR A 192 -7.78 -18.48 -11.57
N GLN A 193 -6.65 -19.19 -11.70
CA GLN A 193 -6.56 -20.52 -12.32
C GLN A 193 -6.59 -21.64 -11.28
N ASP A 194 -6.05 -21.41 -10.09
CA ASP A 194 -6.06 -22.34 -8.97
C ASP A 194 -6.21 -21.59 -7.64
N SER A 195 -7.42 -21.57 -7.08
CA SER A 195 -7.72 -20.88 -5.82
C SER A 195 -7.07 -21.51 -4.58
N LYS A 196 -6.28 -22.58 -4.73
CA LYS A 196 -5.54 -23.22 -3.63
C LYS A 196 -4.12 -22.70 -3.46
N ILE A 197 -3.67 -21.80 -4.34
CA ILE A 197 -2.34 -21.21 -4.28
C ILE A 197 -2.41 -19.70 -4.24
N THR A 198 -1.44 -19.11 -3.55
CA THR A 198 -1.26 -17.67 -3.39
C THR A 198 0.20 -17.39 -3.06
N THR A 199 0.67 -16.18 -3.36
CA THR A 199 1.98 -15.68 -2.97
C THR A 199 1.80 -14.51 -2.01
N ASN A 200 2.49 -14.53 -0.87
CA ASN A 200 2.54 -13.38 0.02
C ASN A 200 3.72 -12.48 -0.35
N TYR A 201 3.42 -11.21 -0.61
CA TYR A 201 4.40 -10.15 -0.76
C TYR A 201 4.37 -9.23 0.44
N ALA A 202 5.48 -8.53 0.66
CA ALA A 202 5.60 -7.52 1.70
C ALA A 202 6.57 -6.42 1.28
N ILE A 203 6.52 -5.30 1.99
CA ILE A 203 7.40 -4.14 1.75
C ILE A 203 8.32 -3.94 2.94
N ASP A 204 9.64 -3.97 2.67
CA ASP A 204 10.64 -3.51 3.63
C ASP A 204 10.90 -2.00 3.41
N ARG A 205 10.55 -1.18 4.41
CA ARG A 205 10.64 0.28 4.33
C ARG A 205 12.06 0.81 4.38
N ALA A 206 12.91 0.18 5.21
CA ALA A 206 14.26 0.62 5.43
C ALA A 206 15.12 0.36 4.18
N LEU A 207 14.91 -0.79 3.53
CA LEU A 207 15.61 -1.18 2.32
C LEU A 207 14.94 -0.67 1.05
N GLY A 208 13.66 -0.30 1.09
CA GLY A 208 12.90 0.15 -0.07
C GLY A 208 12.76 -0.95 -1.11
N VAL A 209 12.48 -2.19 -0.66
CA VAL A 209 12.38 -3.37 -1.53
C VAL A 209 11.04 -4.07 -1.38
N LEU A 210 10.57 -4.64 -2.49
CA LEU A 210 9.54 -5.68 -2.46
C LEU A 210 10.19 -7.00 -2.06
N VAL A 211 9.57 -7.72 -1.14
CA VAL A 211 9.96 -9.06 -0.73
C VAL A 211 8.80 -10.04 -0.87
N MET A 212 9.10 -11.32 -1.04
CA MET A 212 8.16 -12.41 -0.82
C MET A 212 8.37 -12.98 0.58
N GLN A 213 7.28 -13.21 1.32
CA GLN A 213 7.31 -13.98 2.55
C GLN A 213 6.89 -15.42 2.23
N GLY A 214 7.82 -16.36 2.37
CA GLY A 214 7.68 -17.70 1.84
C GLY A 214 8.19 -17.82 0.40
N SER A 215 7.55 -18.65 -0.42
CA SER A 215 7.91 -18.88 -1.82
C SER A 215 6.80 -18.42 -2.76
N ARG A 216 7.17 -18.08 -3.99
CA ARG A 216 6.21 -17.87 -5.09
C ARG A 216 5.38 -19.14 -5.32
N GLU A 217 4.11 -18.95 -5.64
CA GLU A 217 3.25 -20.03 -6.12
C GLU A 217 3.90 -20.87 -7.23
N GLY A 218 3.70 -22.19 -7.19
CA GLY A 218 4.32 -23.15 -8.12
C GLY A 218 5.80 -23.49 -7.85
N THR A 219 6.44 -22.88 -6.85
CA THR A 219 7.83 -23.21 -6.48
C THR A 219 7.91 -24.51 -5.67
N THR A 220 8.91 -25.36 -5.97
CA THR A 220 9.21 -26.58 -5.21
C THR A 220 10.65 -26.53 -4.69
N PRO A 221 10.90 -26.73 -3.38
CA PRO A 221 9.92 -26.95 -2.32
C PRO A 221 9.13 -25.67 -1.99
N VAL A 222 7.87 -25.84 -1.60
CA VAL A 222 7.03 -24.74 -1.10
C VAL A 222 7.53 -24.30 0.27
N VAL A 223 7.68 -22.98 0.46
CA VAL A 223 7.99 -22.38 1.76
C VAL A 223 6.79 -21.55 2.21
N SER A 224 6.13 -22.00 3.28
CA SER A 224 4.98 -21.28 3.84
C SER A 224 5.39 -19.91 4.39
N PRO A 225 4.57 -18.85 4.23
CA PRO A 225 4.81 -17.57 4.88
C PRO A 225 4.83 -17.67 6.42
N ASN A 226 4.22 -18.71 7.00
CA ASN A 226 4.25 -18.97 8.45
C ASN A 226 5.68 -19.21 8.97
N THR A 227 6.63 -19.58 8.11
CA THR A 227 8.03 -19.76 8.51
C THR A 227 8.77 -18.45 8.80
N GLY A 228 8.18 -17.30 8.45
CA GLY A 228 8.76 -15.98 8.56
C GLY A 228 9.91 -15.70 7.57
N GLN A 229 10.21 -16.62 6.65
CA GLN A 229 11.32 -16.43 5.71
C GLN A 229 10.98 -15.40 4.64
N LEU A 230 11.84 -14.41 4.47
CA LEU A 230 11.74 -13.38 3.43
C LEU A 230 12.76 -13.64 2.31
N ARG A 231 12.34 -13.33 1.07
CA ARG A 231 13.17 -13.36 -0.14
C ARG A 231 12.98 -12.05 -0.90
N THR A 232 14.04 -11.30 -1.17
CA THR A 232 13.98 -10.06 -1.94
C THR A 232 13.60 -10.34 -3.38
N VAL A 233 12.60 -9.61 -3.88
CA VAL A 233 12.21 -9.59 -5.29
C VAL A 233 13.05 -8.54 -6.02
N GLY A 234 13.07 -7.31 -5.49
CA GLY A 234 13.86 -6.23 -6.06
C GLY A 234 13.49 -4.85 -5.47
N PRO A 235 14.23 -3.81 -5.86
CA PRO A 235 14.03 -2.46 -5.34
C PRO A 235 12.75 -1.82 -5.88
N LEU A 236 12.08 -1.05 -5.02
CA LEU A 236 10.96 -0.19 -5.41
C LEU A 236 11.41 0.97 -6.32
N GLY A 237 12.68 1.37 -6.23
CA GLY A 237 13.20 2.55 -6.91
C GLY A 237 12.78 3.87 -6.25
N LEU A 238 12.39 3.81 -4.98
CA LEU A 238 11.95 4.95 -4.18
C LEU A 238 13.00 5.30 -3.10
N PRO A 239 13.04 6.55 -2.62
CA PRO A 239 13.79 6.91 -1.41
C PRO A 239 13.30 6.11 -0.19
N PRO A 240 14.05 6.11 0.93
CA PRO A 240 13.63 5.46 2.17
C PRO A 240 12.20 5.84 2.55
N LEU A 241 11.39 4.82 2.83
CA LEU A 241 9.97 4.95 3.10
C LEU A 241 9.73 5.37 4.55
N ILE A 242 8.85 6.36 4.75
CA ILE A 242 8.36 6.74 6.08
C ILE A 242 7.20 5.81 6.46
N ASP A 243 6.25 5.62 5.56
CA ASP A 243 5.14 4.67 5.69
C ASP A 243 4.76 4.09 4.33
N VAL A 244 3.98 3.01 4.39
CA VAL A 244 3.43 2.33 3.22
C VAL A 244 2.13 1.67 3.61
N ALA A 245 1.11 1.79 2.76
CA ALA A 245 0.00 0.85 2.68
C ALA A 245 0.18 0.05 1.38
N PHE A 246 -0.14 -1.24 1.40
CA PHE A 246 0.11 -2.15 0.28
C PHE A 246 -1.07 -3.10 0.14
N ASP A 247 -1.57 -3.26 -1.08
CA ASP A 247 -2.59 -4.25 -1.40
C ASP A 247 -2.45 -4.73 -2.87
N ILE A 248 -2.98 -5.92 -3.16
CA ILE A 248 -2.98 -6.57 -4.48
C ILE A 248 -4.42 -6.98 -4.84
N SER A 249 -4.93 -6.47 -5.97
CA SER A 249 -6.27 -6.80 -6.46
C SER A 249 -6.45 -8.31 -6.72
N ASP A 250 -7.60 -8.84 -6.35
CA ASP A 250 -7.98 -10.24 -6.52
C ASP A 250 -8.35 -10.64 -7.98
N VAL A 251 -8.71 -9.66 -8.82
CA VAL A 251 -9.05 -9.92 -10.22
C VAL A 251 -7.80 -10.00 -11.11
N GLY A 252 -6.93 -9.00 -11.00
CA GLY A 252 -5.80 -8.79 -11.93
C GLY A 252 -4.41 -8.90 -11.31
N ASN A 253 -4.31 -9.12 -10.00
CA ASN A 253 -3.06 -8.96 -9.24
C ASN A 253 -2.38 -7.60 -9.46
N VAL A 254 -3.19 -6.54 -9.65
CA VAL A 254 -2.70 -5.17 -9.69
C VAL A 254 -2.24 -4.80 -8.28
N ALA A 255 -0.93 -4.63 -8.13
CA ALA A 255 -0.27 -4.35 -6.86
C ALA A 255 -0.09 -2.84 -6.69
N LEU A 256 -0.69 -2.27 -5.64
CA LEU A 256 -0.64 -0.84 -5.36
C LEU A 256 0.02 -0.56 -4.02
N ILE A 257 0.94 0.40 -4.00
CA ILE A 257 1.46 0.96 -2.75
C ILE A 257 1.11 2.43 -2.64
N ALA A 258 0.66 2.86 -1.46
CA ALA A 258 0.51 4.26 -1.10
C ALA A 258 1.59 4.61 -0.08
N VAL A 259 2.49 5.53 -0.42
CA VAL A 259 3.72 5.76 0.32
C VAL A 259 3.98 7.23 0.60
N ARG A 260 4.59 7.50 1.76
CA ARG A 260 5.38 8.71 2.00
C ARG A 260 6.85 8.33 2.11
N THR A 261 7.72 9.21 1.65
CA THR A 261 9.15 8.97 1.64
C THR A 261 9.88 10.06 2.41
N SER A 262 11.15 9.82 2.73
CA SER A 262 12.05 10.84 3.29
C SER A 262 12.18 12.10 2.41
N ALA A 263 11.86 12.02 1.12
CA ALA A 263 11.92 13.14 0.17
C ALA A 263 10.55 13.77 -0.17
N ASP A 264 9.45 13.07 0.09
CA ASP A 264 8.07 13.56 -0.15
C ASP A 264 7.17 13.15 1.02
N SER A 265 6.72 14.14 1.77
CA SER A 265 5.83 13.95 2.91
C SER A 265 4.36 13.80 2.51
N GLN A 266 4.02 13.93 1.22
CA GLN A 266 2.67 13.69 0.72
C GLN A 266 2.52 12.22 0.30
N THR A 267 1.37 11.61 0.63
CA THR A 267 1.08 10.24 0.19
C THR A 267 0.92 10.17 -1.33
N ARG A 268 1.73 9.32 -1.96
CA ARG A 268 1.74 9.04 -3.39
C ARG A 268 1.35 7.59 -3.66
N LEU A 269 0.41 7.38 -4.57
CA LEU A 269 0.05 6.05 -5.07
C LEU A 269 1.03 5.62 -6.17
N HIS A 270 1.46 4.37 -6.13
CA HIS A 270 2.30 3.74 -7.13
C HIS A 270 1.76 2.36 -7.49
N LEU A 271 1.93 1.98 -8.76
CA LEU A 271 1.81 0.61 -9.24
C LEU A 271 3.13 -0.12 -9.00
N VAL A 272 3.09 -1.36 -8.51
CA VAL A 272 4.29 -2.19 -8.28
C VAL A 272 4.30 -3.37 -9.25
N ASP A 273 5.44 -3.60 -9.89
CA ASP A 273 5.68 -4.84 -10.63
C ASP A 273 6.08 -5.95 -9.66
N LEU A 274 5.22 -6.96 -9.47
CA LEU A 274 5.45 -8.07 -8.53
C LEU A 274 6.62 -8.99 -8.94
N ARG A 275 7.11 -8.92 -10.19
CA ARG A 275 8.24 -9.72 -10.67
C ARG A 275 9.58 -9.04 -10.43
N THR A 276 9.62 -7.71 -10.53
CA THR A 276 10.86 -6.93 -10.46
C THR A 276 10.98 -6.09 -9.19
N GLY A 277 9.86 -5.83 -8.51
CA GLY A 277 9.75 -4.90 -7.39
C GLY A 277 9.63 -3.43 -7.81
N ALA A 278 9.80 -3.08 -9.08
CA ALA A 278 9.84 -1.67 -9.50
C ALA A 278 8.49 -0.96 -9.29
N ALA A 279 8.52 0.24 -8.72
CA ALA A 279 7.34 1.08 -8.54
C ALA A 279 7.23 2.14 -9.66
N LYS A 280 6.01 2.36 -10.15
CA LYS A 280 5.66 3.41 -11.11
C LYS A 280 4.67 4.39 -10.47
N PRO A 281 4.95 5.71 -10.46
CA PRO A 281 4.04 6.68 -9.85
C PRO A 281 2.72 6.76 -10.61
N LEU A 282 1.61 6.82 -9.86
CA LEU A 282 0.25 7.03 -10.37
C LEU A 282 -0.28 8.43 -10.02
N GLY A 283 0.06 8.97 -8.85
CA GLY A 283 -0.33 10.32 -8.46
C GLY A 283 -0.36 10.55 -6.96
N LYS A 284 -0.76 11.75 -6.53
CA LYS A 284 -1.00 12.06 -5.11
C LYS A 284 -2.36 11.50 -4.69
N VAL A 285 -2.46 10.89 -3.51
CA VAL A 285 -3.74 10.42 -2.97
C VAL A 285 -4.46 11.58 -2.30
N GLY A 286 -5.58 12.04 -2.87
CA GLY A 286 -6.33 13.19 -2.40
C GLY A 286 -5.43 14.40 -2.09
N GLU A 287 -5.44 14.82 -0.82
CA GLU A 287 -4.65 15.96 -0.34
C GLU A 287 -3.20 15.57 0.03
N GLY A 288 -2.86 14.28 0.00
CA GLY A 288 -1.55 13.74 0.37
C GLY A 288 -1.41 13.42 1.85
N ALA A 289 -2.52 13.27 2.59
CA ALA A 289 -2.51 12.94 4.01
C ALA A 289 -1.93 11.53 4.27
N PRO A 290 -1.24 11.30 5.42
CA PRO A 290 -0.79 9.96 5.80
C PRO A 290 -1.95 8.96 5.89
N LEU A 291 -1.69 7.70 5.53
CA LEU A 291 -2.68 6.62 5.58
C LEU A 291 -2.33 5.61 6.68
N LEU A 292 -3.36 5.06 7.32
CA LEU A 292 -3.27 3.95 8.28
C LEU A 292 -3.46 2.59 7.60
N GLY A 293 -4.00 2.57 6.38
CA GLY A 293 -4.22 1.37 5.58
C GLY A 293 -4.96 1.69 4.29
N MET A 294 -4.89 0.77 3.34
CA MET A 294 -5.60 0.81 2.06
C MET A 294 -6.01 -0.61 1.69
N ALA A 295 -7.14 -0.75 1.01
CA ALA A 295 -7.62 -1.99 0.43
C ALA A 295 -8.28 -1.70 -0.93
N ILE A 296 -8.12 -2.60 -1.89
CA ILE A 296 -8.72 -2.56 -3.22
C ILE A 296 -10.06 -3.30 -3.14
N GLU A 297 -11.11 -2.67 -3.62
CA GLU A 297 -12.44 -3.27 -3.66
C GLU A 297 -12.43 -4.52 -4.58
N PRO A 298 -12.96 -5.69 -4.12
CA PRO A 298 -13.08 -6.91 -4.92
C PRO A 298 -14.09 -6.81 -6.07
#